data_AF-A0A7S3VEY7-F1
#
_entry.id   AF-A0A7S3VEY7-F1
#
_cell.length_a   1.000
_cell.length_b   1.000
_cell.length_c   1.000
_cell.angle_alpha   90.00
_cell.angle_beta   90.00
_cell.angle_gamma   90.00
#
_symmetry.space_group_name_H-M   'P 1'
#
loop_
_entity.id
_entity.type
_entity.pdbx_description
1 polymer ?
#
loop_
_entity_poly.entity_id
_entity_poly.type
_entity_poly.pdbx_seq_one_letter_code
_entity_poly.pdbx_strand_id
1 'polypeptide(L)'
;MDDNHRLIEWLAYHYHTMPLRRVIVMIDPRSKTSPLPVLNRWEKYMKMDLWSDNDLFTVEELKDRADKEMIKNHRSRQRAFNVKCLTTLKEEGAKWTLMTDVDEYTRINPRALDSSEGIYQTDIAPMQLSEPGSILKMLNKGVDLNDERLHAQEWKACIPVSRVQLSGTESSDEEVNNKFPKELEPTILAKDFDTFRWRYSGVDTITAKDGVLPGKTFIDVSSIPDSEMWRLIGDPHRPIDKLCKGGNVWLNTNETMFVADHILGTLESYSLRDDSRFFDRVLTWQQRKEVGGLTDLHDELRPWLSGFIDTMGIGESRRLLANVGQLQAQTHALPRCSINFFGLPRSFKSMALPSIVKNILLPNARYN
;
A
#
# COMPACT_ATOMS: atom_id res chain seq x y z
N MET A 1 -3.16 -9.50 9.44
CA MET A 1 -2.23 -8.58 10.14
C MET A 1 -2.62 -7.23 9.68
N ASP A 2 -2.66 -6.36 10.64
CA ASP A 2 -2.93 -4.98 10.44
C ASP A 2 -1.65 -4.36 9.94
N ASP A 3 -1.69 -3.84 8.72
CA ASP A 3 -0.59 -3.07 8.14
C ASP A 3 -0.45 -1.69 8.83
N ASN A 4 -0.79 -1.62 10.12
CA ASN A 4 -0.73 -0.43 10.95
C ASN A 4 0.70 0.13 11.03
N HIS A 5 1.71 -0.74 10.89
CA HIS A 5 3.12 -0.34 10.81
C HIS A 5 3.45 0.45 9.54
N ARG A 6 2.79 0.12 8.41
CA ARG A 6 2.88 0.87 7.14
C ARG A 6 2.01 2.11 7.13
N LEU A 7 0.83 2.05 7.78
CA LEU A 7 -0.14 3.14 7.80
C LEU A 7 0.46 4.47 8.30
N ILE A 8 1.44 4.42 9.20
CA ILE A 8 2.11 5.62 9.74
C ILE A 8 2.84 6.39 8.63
N GLU A 9 3.68 5.69 7.86
CA GLU A 9 4.40 6.28 6.72
C GLU A 9 3.42 6.66 5.61
N TRP A 10 2.49 5.76 5.30
CA TRP A 10 1.50 5.97 4.24
C TRP A 10 0.70 7.26 4.47
N LEU A 11 0.20 7.51 5.69
CA LEU A 11 -0.52 8.74 6.02
C LEU A 11 0.37 9.97 5.89
N ALA A 12 1.61 9.92 6.40
CA ALA A 12 2.53 11.05 6.32
C ALA A 12 2.90 11.41 4.87
N TYR A 13 3.21 10.39 4.08
CA TYR A 13 3.51 10.52 2.66
C TYR A 13 2.34 11.14 1.90
N HIS A 14 1.14 10.57 2.02
CA HIS A 14 -0.03 11.02 1.28
C HIS A 14 -0.53 12.37 1.79
N TYR A 15 -0.40 12.67 3.09
CA TYR A 15 -0.65 14.01 3.62
C TYR A 15 0.27 15.06 3.02
N HIS A 16 1.54 14.73 2.82
CA HIS A 16 2.52 15.65 2.23
C HIS A 16 2.29 15.82 0.72
N THR A 17 2.24 14.72 -0.04
CA THR A 17 2.25 14.75 -1.51
C THR A 17 0.86 15.00 -2.12
N MET A 18 -0.21 14.61 -1.42
CA MET A 18 -1.61 14.71 -1.86
C MET A 18 -2.49 15.29 -0.76
N PRO A 19 -2.34 16.60 -0.43
CA PRO A 19 -2.72 17.25 0.84
C PRO A 19 -3.92 16.60 1.52
N LEU A 20 -3.70 15.45 2.16
CA LEU A 20 -4.77 14.53 2.47
C LEU A 20 -5.57 15.16 3.61
N ARG A 21 -6.89 15.26 3.47
CA ARG A 21 -7.76 15.86 4.50
C ARG A 21 -8.89 14.93 4.92
N ARG A 22 -9.09 13.84 4.20
CA ARG A 22 -10.16 12.89 4.43
C ARG A 22 -9.67 11.48 4.18
N VAL A 23 -9.78 10.61 5.18
CA VAL A 23 -9.43 9.19 5.08
C VAL A 23 -10.58 8.35 5.62
N ILE A 24 -10.93 7.28 4.92
CA ILE A 24 -11.86 6.27 5.41
C ILE A 24 -11.08 4.95 5.40
N VAL A 25 -10.92 4.32 6.56
CA VAL A 25 -10.19 3.06 6.70
C VAL A 25 -11.17 1.94 7.02
N MET A 26 -11.09 0.83 6.30
CA MET A 26 -11.88 -0.36 6.56
C MET A 26 -11.04 -1.39 7.34
N ILE A 27 -11.45 -1.74 8.56
CA ILE A 27 -10.76 -2.76 9.38
C ILE A 27 -11.15 -4.15 8.90
N ASP A 28 -10.19 -5.05 8.69
CA ASP A 28 -10.48 -6.46 8.43
C ASP A 28 -11.10 -7.14 9.68
N PRO A 29 -12.17 -7.94 9.58
CA PRO A 29 -12.75 -8.61 10.74
C PRO A 29 -11.77 -9.51 11.51
N ARG A 30 -10.67 -9.93 10.87
CA ARG A 30 -9.58 -10.72 11.48
C ARG A 30 -8.39 -9.87 11.92
N SER A 31 -8.52 -8.55 11.90
CA SER A 31 -7.56 -7.62 12.46
C SER A 31 -7.30 -7.95 13.93
N LYS A 32 -6.02 -8.01 14.31
CA LYS A 32 -5.58 -8.33 15.68
C LYS A 32 -5.22 -7.07 16.47
N THR A 33 -4.95 -5.98 15.78
CA THR A 33 -4.62 -4.67 16.33
C THR A 33 -5.44 -3.58 15.65
N SER A 34 -5.68 -2.49 16.37
CA SER A 34 -6.49 -1.37 15.87
C SER A 34 -5.60 -0.30 15.24
N PRO A 35 -5.99 0.28 14.08
CA PRO A 35 -5.30 1.45 13.52
C PRO A 35 -5.62 2.74 14.31
N LEU A 36 -6.61 2.73 15.20
CA LEU A 36 -7.11 3.92 15.89
C LEU A 36 -6.00 4.74 16.59
N PRO A 37 -5.02 4.16 17.30
CA PRO A 37 -3.92 4.93 17.89
C PRO A 37 -3.03 5.64 16.88
N VAL A 38 -2.97 5.17 15.63
CA VAL A 38 -2.28 5.85 14.52
C VAL A 38 -3.17 6.97 13.99
N LEU A 39 -4.46 6.68 13.74
CA LEU A 39 -5.43 7.66 13.24
C LEU A 39 -5.57 8.85 14.20
N ASN A 40 -5.74 8.62 15.51
CA ASN A 40 -5.95 9.69 16.48
C ASN A 40 -4.83 10.74 16.50
N ARG A 41 -3.62 10.40 16.06
CA ARG A 41 -2.50 11.36 15.96
C ARG A 41 -2.74 12.46 14.93
N TRP A 42 -3.60 12.17 13.95
CA TRP A 42 -3.88 13.00 12.78
C TRP A 42 -5.20 13.77 12.85
N GLU A 43 -5.99 13.62 13.93
CA GLU A 43 -7.33 14.24 14.05
C GLU A 43 -7.33 15.76 13.86
N LYS A 44 -6.22 16.42 14.23
CA LYS A 44 -6.02 17.87 14.02
C LYS A 44 -5.89 18.24 12.54
N TYR A 45 -5.46 17.32 11.70
CA TYR A 45 -5.05 17.58 10.31
C TYR A 45 -6.02 16.98 9.28
N MET A 46 -6.69 15.90 9.62
CA MET A 46 -7.54 15.13 8.71
C MET A 46 -8.79 14.63 9.42
N LYS A 47 -9.92 14.63 8.70
CA LYS A 47 -11.11 13.88 9.08
C LYS A 47 -10.87 12.41 8.76
N MET A 48 -11.02 11.53 9.75
CA MET A 48 -10.78 10.10 9.58
C MET A 48 -11.95 9.31 10.12
N ASP A 49 -12.45 8.37 9.31
CA ASP A 49 -13.43 7.39 9.76
C ASP A 49 -12.81 6.01 9.75
N LEU A 50 -13.23 5.21 10.72
CA LEU A 50 -12.82 3.83 10.87
C LEU A 50 -14.08 2.96 10.75
N TRP A 51 -14.20 2.26 9.62
CA TRP A 51 -15.35 1.42 9.30
C TRP A 51 -15.04 -0.05 9.54
N SER A 52 -16.12 -0.79 9.74
CA SER A 52 -16.20 -2.23 9.96
C SER A 52 -17.26 -2.84 9.05
N ASP A 53 -17.41 -4.16 9.11
CA ASP A 53 -18.43 -4.87 8.32
C ASP A 53 -19.86 -4.43 8.66
N ASN A 54 -20.10 -3.97 9.90
CA ASN A 54 -21.39 -3.44 10.33
C ASN A 54 -21.73 -2.10 9.66
N ASP A 55 -20.73 -1.39 9.14
CA ASP A 55 -20.93 -0.17 8.38
C ASP A 55 -21.33 -0.47 6.93
N LEU A 56 -21.01 -1.66 6.40
CA LEU A 56 -21.23 -2.00 5.00
C LEU A 56 -22.42 -2.90 4.75
N PHE A 57 -22.77 -3.74 5.73
CA PHE A 57 -23.71 -4.83 5.54
C PHE A 57 -24.78 -4.87 6.63
N THR A 58 -25.97 -5.34 6.28
CA THR A 58 -27.00 -5.64 7.27
C THR A 58 -26.65 -6.91 8.06
N VAL A 59 -27.31 -7.11 9.20
CA VAL A 59 -27.12 -8.30 10.05
C VAL A 59 -27.41 -9.59 9.27
N GLU A 60 -28.41 -9.57 8.39
CA GLU A 60 -28.78 -10.69 7.52
C GLU A 60 -27.70 -10.98 6.48
N GLU A 61 -27.17 -9.95 5.82
CA GLU A 61 -26.07 -10.10 4.86
C GLU A 61 -24.80 -10.64 5.51
N LEU A 62 -24.52 -10.25 6.76
CA LEU A 62 -23.39 -10.78 7.53
C LEU A 62 -23.55 -12.27 7.84
N LYS A 63 -24.77 -12.72 8.18
CA LYS A 63 -25.07 -14.14 8.39
C LYS A 63 -24.84 -14.95 7.12
N ASP A 64 -25.37 -14.48 5.99
CA ASP A 64 -25.20 -15.14 4.68
C ASP A 64 -23.75 -15.18 4.19
N ARG A 65 -22.90 -14.26 4.68
CA ARG A 65 -21.47 -14.18 4.34
C ARG A 65 -20.62 -15.10 5.20
N ALA A 66 -21.05 -15.46 6.41
CA ALA A 66 -20.33 -16.40 7.25
C ALA A 66 -20.15 -17.78 6.56
N ASP A 67 -21.09 -18.14 5.67
CA ASP A 67 -21.16 -19.45 5.01
C ASP A 67 -20.49 -19.52 3.62
N LYS A 68 -19.96 -18.41 3.08
CA LYS A 68 -19.44 -18.33 1.70
C LYS A 68 -17.91 -18.48 1.60
N GLU A 69 -17.45 -18.93 0.42
CA GLU A 69 -16.02 -18.99 0.07
C GLU A 69 -15.33 -17.64 0.28
N MET A 70 -14.27 -17.67 1.09
CA MET A 70 -13.62 -16.48 1.65
C MET A 70 -13.06 -15.49 0.60
N ILE A 71 -12.59 -15.96 -0.55
CA ILE A 71 -12.05 -15.09 -1.62
C ILE A 71 -13.17 -14.26 -2.27
N LYS A 72 -14.33 -14.86 -2.51
CA LYS A 72 -15.51 -14.15 -3.04
C LYS A 72 -16.01 -13.12 -2.02
N ASN A 73 -15.96 -13.46 -0.73
CA ASN A 73 -16.29 -12.53 0.34
C ASN A 73 -15.35 -11.32 0.40
N HIS A 74 -14.03 -11.52 0.28
CA HIS A 74 -13.06 -10.40 0.26
C HIS A 74 -13.32 -9.42 -0.90
N ARG A 75 -13.49 -9.91 -2.13
CA ARG A 75 -13.77 -9.04 -3.29
C ARG A 75 -15.12 -8.34 -3.17
N SER A 76 -16.15 -9.03 -2.68
CA SER A 76 -17.45 -8.41 -2.44
C SER A 76 -17.38 -7.33 -1.37
N ARG A 77 -16.55 -7.53 -0.34
CA ARG A 77 -16.32 -6.57 0.74
C ARG A 77 -15.58 -5.33 0.29
N GLN A 78 -14.52 -5.50 -0.50
CA GLN A 78 -13.83 -4.39 -1.14
C GLN A 78 -14.77 -3.58 -2.04
N ARG A 79 -15.63 -4.26 -2.81
CA ARG A 79 -16.63 -3.58 -3.65
C ARG A 79 -17.63 -2.76 -2.83
N ALA A 80 -18.23 -3.36 -1.81
CA ALA A 80 -19.18 -2.67 -0.93
C ALA A 80 -18.54 -1.45 -0.24
N PHE A 81 -17.30 -1.63 0.25
CA PHE A 81 -16.52 -0.55 0.83
C PHE A 81 -16.31 0.60 -0.15
N ASN A 82 -15.80 0.29 -1.35
CA ASN A 82 -15.50 1.28 -2.38
C ASN A 82 -16.75 2.05 -2.80
N VAL A 83 -17.89 1.38 -3.02
CA VAL A 83 -19.16 2.04 -3.35
C VAL A 83 -19.56 3.00 -2.23
N LYS A 84 -19.61 2.54 -0.98
CA LYS A 84 -20.02 3.38 0.14
C LYS A 84 -19.06 4.56 0.35
N CYS A 85 -17.75 4.31 0.26
CA CYS A 85 -16.71 5.33 0.39
C CYS A 85 -16.88 6.45 -0.65
N LEU A 86 -17.04 6.11 -1.93
CA LEU A 86 -17.23 7.10 -3.00
C LEU A 86 -18.52 7.90 -2.81
N THR A 87 -19.61 7.25 -2.40
CA THR A 87 -20.87 7.93 -2.07
C THR A 87 -20.71 8.91 -0.92
N THR A 88 -20.12 8.48 0.21
CA THR A 88 -19.88 9.35 1.36
C THR A 88 -18.99 10.53 0.99
N LEU A 89 -17.90 10.31 0.25
CA LEU A 89 -17.00 11.40 -0.16
C LEU A 89 -17.71 12.42 -1.06
N LYS A 90 -18.57 11.96 -1.98
CA LYS A 90 -19.36 12.85 -2.83
C LYS A 90 -20.39 13.65 -2.02
N GLU A 91 -21.09 13.03 -1.08
CA GLU A 91 -22.03 13.70 -0.17
C GLU A 91 -21.34 14.75 0.72
N GLU A 92 -20.09 14.50 1.10
CA GLU A 92 -19.24 15.45 1.83
C GLU A 92 -18.65 16.57 0.93
N GLY A 93 -18.91 16.56 -0.38
CA GLY A 93 -18.40 17.55 -1.31
C GLY A 93 -16.90 17.40 -1.63
N ALA A 94 -16.35 16.19 -1.49
CA ALA A 94 -14.97 15.92 -1.92
C ALA A 94 -14.82 16.08 -3.44
N LYS A 95 -13.59 16.39 -3.88
CA LYS A 95 -13.23 16.47 -5.30
C LYS A 95 -12.47 15.23 -5.73
N TRP A 96 -11.14 15.23 -5.53
CA TRP A 96 -10.30 14.10 -5.88
C TRP A 96 -10.22 13.05 -4.77
N THR A 97 -10.29 11.77 -5.14
CA THR A 97 -10.02 10.63 -4.26
C THR A 97 -9.23 9.55 -4.98
N LEU A 98 -8.55 8.70 -4.21
CA LEU A 98 -7.80 7.55 -4.67
C LEU A 98 -8.10 6.37 -3.76
N MET A 99 -8.54 5.25 -4.34
CA MET A 99 -8.62 3.98 -3.62
C MET A 99 -7.28 3.25 -3.77
N THR A 100 -6.55 3.12 -2.67
CA THR A 100 -5.21 2.56 -2.67
C THR A 100 -4.97 1.77 -1.39
N ASP A 101 -4.05 0.82 -1.48
CA ASP A 101 -3.65 -0.04 -0.36
C ASP A 101 -2.50 0.65 0.41
N VAL A 102 -2.32 0.30 1.69
CA VAL A 102 -1.31 0.99 2.55
C VAL A 102 0.14 0.62 2.21
N ASP A 103 0.35 -0.26 1.25
CA ASP A 103 1.64 -0.62 0.67
C ASP A 103 1.85 -0.04 -0.73
N GLU A 104 1.02 0.92 -1.13
CA GLU A 104 1.09 1.62 -2.40
C GLU A 104 1.39 3.12 -2.18
N TYR A 105 2.43 3.61 -2.85
CA TYR A 105 2.86 5.00 -2.79
C TYR A 105 2.75 5.63 -4.17
N THR A 106 1.81 6.55 -4.35
CA THR A 106 1.61 7.21 -5.65
C THR A 106 2.60 8.33 -5.83
N ARG A 107 3.19 8.46 -7.02
CA ARG A 107 4.10 9.54 -7.41
C ARG A 107 3.83 10.03 -8.83
N ILE A 108 4.42 11.18 -9.14
CA ILE A 108 4.51 11.70 -10.50
C ILE A 108 5.47 10.79 -11.28
N ASN A 109 5.06 10.39 -12.48
CA ASN A 109 5.92 9.66 -13.39
C ASN A 109 7.00 10.60 -13.96
N PRO A 110 8.31 10.34 -13.77
CA PRO A 110 9.37 11.17 -14.33
C PRO A 110 9.25 11.36 -15.84
N ARG A 111 8.71 10.36 -16.54
CA ARG A 111 8.46 10.41 -17.99
C ARG A 111 7.44 11.47 -18.37
N ALA A 112 6.51 11.81 -17.49
CA ALA A 112 5.56 12.91 -17.72
C ALA A 112 6.24 14.29 -17.65
N LEU A 113 7.48 14.36 -17.15
CA LEU A 113 8.29 15.58 -17.04
C LEU A 113 9.44 15.63 -18.07
N ASP A 114 9.63 14.58 -18.87
CA ASP A 114 10.68 14.49 -19.89
C ASP A 114 10.11 14.84 -21.27
N SER A 115 10.61 15.91 -21.89
CA SER A 115 10.15 16.37 -23.21
C SER A 115 10.33 15.38 -24.35
N SER A 116 11.14 14.33 -24.18
CA SER A 116 11.35 13.27 -25.17
C SER A 116 10.30 12.15 -25.11
N GLU A 117 9.48 12.13 -24.06
CA GLU A 117 8.52 11.07 -23.78
C GLU A 117 7.12 11.38 -24.34
N GLY A 118 6.40 10.34 -24.79
CA GLY A 118 5.08 10.49 -25.39
C GLY A 118 3.98 10.97 -24.42
N ILE A 119 4.24 10.90 -23.10
CA ILE A 119 3.33 11.33 -22.04
C ILE A 119 3.74 12.66 -21.39
N TYR A 120 4.72 13.36 -21.98
CA TYR A 120 5.20 14.65 -21.51
C TYR A 120 4.08 15.69 -21.40
N GLN A 121 4.12 16.47 -20.32
CA GLN A 121 3.16 17.55 -20.06
C GLN A 121 3.85 18.92 -20.19
N THR A 122 3.61 19.61 -21.31
CA THR A 122 4.28 20.87 -21.70
C THR A 122 4.02 22.04 -20.75
N ASP A 123 2.86 22.08 -20.11
CA ASP A 123 2.40 23.21 -19.30
C ASP A 123 2.66 23.02 -17.79
N ILE A 124 3.44 21.98 -17.43
CA ILE A 124 3.68 21.60 -16.05
C ILE A 124 5.17 21.77 -15.73
N ALA A 125 5.49 22.76 -14.89
CA ALA A 125 6.81 22.89 -14.31
C ALA A 125 7.16 21.59 -13.53
N PRO A 126 8.41 21.08 -13.62
CA PRO A 126 8.84 19.91 -12.86
C PRO A 126 8.55 20.09 -11.37
N MET A 127 7.74 19.19 -10.81
CA MET A 127 7.38 19.19 -9.39
C MET A 127 8.12 18.07 -8.67
N GLN A 128 8.83 18.43 -7.62
CA GLN A 128 9.53 17.47 -6.77
C GLN A 128 8.59 16.91 -5.70
N LEU A 129 8.77 15.65 -5.31
CA LEU A 129 7.97 15.06 -4.22
C LEU A 129 8.28 15.67 -2.84
N SER A 130 9.38 16.40 -2.68
CA SER A 130 9.65 17.23 -1.50
C SER A 130 8.75 18.46 -1.42
N GLU A 131 8.05 18.83 -2.48
CA GLU A 131 7.09 19.92 -2.44
C GLU A 131 5.74 19.46 -1.87
N PRO A 132 5.19 20.19 -0.89
CA PRO A 132 3.83 19.94 -0.41
C PRO A 132 2.82 20.01 -1.55
N GLY A 133 2.00 18.98 -1.63
CA GLY A 133 0.94 18.82 -2.59
C GLY A 133 1.36 18.68 -4.05
N SER A 134 2.59 18.23 -4.31
CA SER A 134 3.12 17.98 -5.66
C SER A 134 2.16 17.21 -6.57
N ILE A 135 1.58 16.11 -6.09
CA ILE A 135 0.64 15.29 -6.87
C ILE A 135 -0.67 16.02 -7.11
N LEU A 136 -1.23 16.69 -6.09
CA LEU A 136 -2.47 17.47 -6.26
C LEU A 136 -2.28 18.67 -7.20
N LYS A 137 -1.13 19.34 -7.13
CA LYS A 137 -0.76 20.41 -8.08
C LYS A 137 -0.70 19.86 -9.50
N MET A 138 -0.12 18.68 -9.71
CA MET A 138 -0.11 18.02 -11.01
C MET A 138 -1.52 17.62 -11.45
N LEU A 139 -2.34 17.04 -10.57
CA LEU A 139 -3.75 16.72 -10.86
C LEU A 139 -4.55 17.97 -11.25
N ASN A 140 -4.29 19.13 -10.65
CA ASN A 140 -5.01 20.35 -11.00
C ASN A 140 -4.47 21.05 -12.27
N LYS A 141 -3.25 20.75 -12.70
CA LYS A 141 -2.61 21.36 -13.89
C LYS A 141 -2.65 20.49 -15.14
N GLY A 142 -2.38 19.19 -15.00
CA GLY A 142 -2.37 18.21 -16.09
C GLY A 142 -3.76 17.71 -16.50
N VAL A 143 -4.79 18.26 -15.88
CA VAL A 143 -6.19 17.99 -16.23
C VAL A 143 -6.69 19.19 -17.04
N ASP A 144 -6.09 19.42 -18.21
CA ASP A 144 -6.81 20.16 -19.25
C ASP A 144 -7.87 19.22 -19.84
N LEU A 145 -9.05 19.24 -19.23
CA LEU A 145 -10.24 18.47 -19.61
C LEU A 145 -10.74 18.76 -21.03
N ASN A 146 -10.07 19.67 -21.75
CA ASN A 146 -10.38 20.05 -23.12
C ASN A 146 -9.28 19.63 -24.12
N ASP A 147 -8.19 18.97 -23.71
CA ASP A 147 -7.23 18.41 -24.67
C ASP A 147 -7.86 17.21 -25.39
N GLU A 148 -8.29 17.43 -26.63
CA GLU A 148 -8.91 16.42 -27.50
C GLU A 148 -7.99 15.21 -27.78
N ARG A 149 -6.67 15.33 -27.54
CA ARG A 149 -5.72 14.21 -27.64
C ARG A 149 -5.90 13.16 -26.54
N LEU A 150 -6.59 13.51 -25.45
CA LEU A 150 -6.86 12.64 -24.31
C LEU A 150 -8.29 12.07 -24.31
N HIS A 151 -8.91 11.73 -25.45
CA HIS A 151 -10.26 11.11 -25.51
C HIS A 151 -11.25 11.62 -24.43
N ALA A 152 -11.30 12.95 -24.31
CA ALA A 152 -11.44 13.63 -23.04
C ALA A 152 -12.87 13.75 -22.50
N GLN A 153 -13.82 12.89 -22.87
CA GLN A 153 -15.06 12.75 -22.07
C GLN A 153 -15.00 11.57 -21.11
N GLU A 154 -14.24 10.52 -21.43
CA GLU A 154 -14.16 9.27 -20.66
C GLU A 154 -13.11 9.31 -19.53
N TRP A 155 -12.30 10.37 -19.49
CA TRP A 155 -11.22 10.56 -18.52
C TRP A 155 -11.47 11.77 -17.61
N LYS A 156 -12.55 12.54 -17.83
CA LYS A 156 -12.80 13.78 -17.06
C LYS A 156 -12.94 13.53 -15.56
N ALA A 157 -13.52 12.39 -15.20
CA ALA A 157 -13.71 12.00 -13.81
C ALA A 157 -12.69 10.96 -13.32
N CYS A 158 -11.86 10.38 -14.20
CA CYS A 158 -11.02 9.23 -13.89
C CYS A 158 -9.63 9.37 -14.53
N ILE A 159 -8.58 9.42 -13.72
CA ILE A 159 -7.18 9.50 -14.20
C ILE A 159 -6.47 8.20 -13.80
N PRO A 160 -5.96 7.42 -14.77
CA PRO A 160 -5.31 6.16 -14.47
C PRO A 160 -3.95 6.36 -13.79
N VAL A 161 -3.62 5.41 -12.92
CA VAL A 161 -2.35 5.30 -12.20
C VAL A 161 -1.79 3.91 -12.52
N SER A 162 -0.69 3.82 -13.25
CA SER A 162 -0.02 2.52 -13.45
C SER A 162 0.61 2.05 -12.15
N ARG A 163 0.96 0.77 -12.07
CA ARG A 163 1.60 0.19 -10.89
C ARG A 163 2.93 -0.46 -11.25
N VAL A 164 3.90 -0.27 -10.37
CA VAL A 164 5.19 -0.93 -10.43
C VAL A 164 5.35 -1.81 -9.19
N GLN A 165 5.74 -3.07 -9.38
CA GLN A 165 6.04 -3.96 -8.27
C GLN A 165 7.47 -3.70 -7.80
N LEU A 166 7.62 -3.23 -6.55
CA LEU A 166 8.92 -3.22 -5.88
C LEU A 166 9.18 -4.61 -5.30
N SER A 167 10.41 -5.10 -5.48
CA SER A 167 10.83 -6.44 -5.08
C SER A 167 10.92 -6.59 -3.55
N GLY A 168 11.10 -7.83 -3.10
CA GLY A 168 11.41 -8.13 -1.70
C GLY A 168 12.91 -8.07 -1.39
N THR A 169 13.71 -7.51 -2.29
CA THR A 169 15.14 -7.31 -2.06
C THR A 169 15.37 -5.92 -1.50
N GLU A 170 15.83 -5.88 -0.25
CA GLU A 170 16.08 -4.64 0.48
C GLU A 170 17.35 -3.96 -0.03
N SER A 171 17.36 -2.63 -0.11
CA SER A 171 18.57 -1.85 -0.38
C SER A 171 19.62 -2.04 0.72
N SER A 172 20.90 -1.85 0.36
CA SER A 172 21.99 -1.91 1.34
C SER A 172 21.87 -0.82 2.41
N ASP A 173 22.50 -1.02 3.58
CA ASP A 173 22.47 -0.02 4.66
C ASP A 173 22.95 1.37 4.20
N GLU A 174 24.00 1.45 3.37
CA GLU A 174 24.49 2.72 2.84
C GLU A 174 23.43 3.40 1.98
N GLU A 175 22.78 2.66 1.09
CA GLU A 175 21.75 3.17 0.21
C GLU A 175 20.50 3.63 0.97
N VAL A 176 20.04 2.83 1.93
CA VAL A 176 18.89 3.14 2.80
C VAL A 176 19.17 4.43 3.57
N ASN A 177 20.35 4.52 4.21
CA ASN A 177 20.72 5.68 5.01
C ASN A 177 21.00 6.94 4.17
N ASN A 178 21.23 6.81 2.85
CA ASN A 178 21.72 7.88 1.99
C ASN A 178 20.97 9.21 2.19
N LYS A 179 19.85 9.54 1.57
CA LYS A 179 19.26 10.90 1.70
C LYS A 179 18.37 11.07 2.93
N PHE A 180 18.66 10.34 4.02
CA PHE A 180 17.82 10.32 5.20
C PHE A 180 18.04 11.55 6.10
N PRO A 181 16.97 12.27 6.53
CA PRO A 181 17.10 13.42 7.43
C PRO A 181 17.64 13.03 8.81
N LYS A 182 18.88 13.43 9.10
CA LYS A 182 19.60 13.09 10.35
C LYS A 182 18.95 13.67 11.60
N GLU A 183 18.12 14.70 11.46
CA GLU A 183 17.36 15.30 12.55
C GLU A 183 16.34 14.34 13.16
N LEU A 184 15.91 13.28 12.46
CA LEU A 184 15.01 12.27 13.01
C LEU A 184 15.72 11.25 13.91
N GLU A 185 17.04 11.11 13.76
CA GLU A 185 17.86 10.21 14.55
C GLU A 185 18.03 10.72 16.00
N PRO A 186 18.28 9.82 16.97
CA PRO A 186 18.31 8.35 16.85
C PRO A 186 16.94 7.68 17.00
N THR A 187 15.87 8.46 17.19
CA THR A 187 14.54 7.95 17.54
C THR A 187 13.85 7.24 16.38
N ILE A 188 14.05 7.75 15.17
CA ILE A 188 13.49 7.21 13.93
C ILE A 188 14.64 7.04 12.93
N LEU A 189 14.73 5.88 12.30
CA LEU A 189 15.83 5.48 11.44
C LEU A 189 15.36 5.30 9.99
N ALA A 190 16.29 5.40 9.04
CA ALA A 190 15.98 5.21 7.62
C ALA A 190 15.34 3.84 7.31
N LYS A 191 15.79 2.79 8.02
CA LYS A 191 15.26 1.41 7.92
C LYS A 191 13.85 1.23 8.49
N ASP A 192 13.27 2.28 9.07
CA ASP A 192 11.89 2.26 9.56
C ASP A 192 10.90 2.66 8.44
N PHE A 193 11.37 3.05 7.25
CA PHE A 193 10.56 3.54 6.14
C PHE A 193 10.63 2.59 4.94
N ASP A 194 9.48 2.11 4.48
CA ASP A 194 9.37 1.31 3.27
C ASP A 194 9.86 2.08 2.03
N THR A 195 9.62 3.41 1.95
CA THR A 195 10.09 4.24 0.82
C THR A 195 11.61 4.42 0.74
N PHE A 196 12.35 4.05 1.79
CA PHE A 196 13.82 4.08 1.80
C PHE A 196 14.43 2.67 1.62
N ARG A 197 13.70 1.63 2.00
CA ARG A 197 14.16 0.23 2.01
C ARG A 197 13.98 -0.48 0.67
N TRP A 198 12.83 -0.29 0.05
CA TRP A 198 12.45 -1.04 -1.14
C TRP A 198 12.54 -0.13 -2.35
N ARG A 199 13.56 -0.34 -3.19
CA ARG A 199 13.88 0.57 -4.30
C ARG A 199 14.05 -0.16 -5.62
N TYR A 200 14.16 -1.47 -5.64
CA TYR A 200 14.33 -2.23 -6.88
C TYR A 200 12.98 -2.71 -7.38
N SER A 201 12.68 -2.48 -8.65
CA SER A 201 11.48 -3.01 -9.28
C SER A 201 11.80 -4.05 -10.32
N GLY A 202 10.74 -4.71 -10.78
CA GLY A 202 10.68 -5.13 -12.17
C GLY A 202 9.44 -5.97 -12.46
N VAL A 203 9.59 -6.92 -13.37
CA VAL A 203 8.43 -7.58 -14.00
C VAL A 203 7.87 -8.69 -13.10
N ASP A 204 6.68 -8.47 -12.53
CA ASP A 204 5.95 -9.51 -11.80
C ASP A 204 5.32 -10.50 -12.79
N THR A 205 6.03 -11.56 -13.14
CA THR A 205 5.52 -12.57 -14.09
C THR A 205 4.41 -13.47 -13.53
N ILE A 206 4.03 -13.31 -12.26
CA ILE A 206 3.08 -14.18 -11.56
C ILE A 206 1.69 -13.56 -11.59
N THR A 207 1.59 -12.28 -11.27
CA THR A 207 0.29 -11.58 -11.16
C THR A 207 0.08 -10.48 -12.18
N ALA A 208 1.14 -10.07 -12.85
CA ALA A 208 1.03 -9.11 -13.93
C ALA A 208 0.61 -9.81 -15.22
N LYS A 209 -0.28 -9.18 -15.99
CA LYS A 209 -0.62 -9.61 -17.33
C LYS A 209 0.43 -9.00 -18.26
N ASP A 210 1.21 -9.85 -18.94
CA ASP A 210 2.30 -9.41 -19.83
C ASP A 210 3.30 -8.46 -19.12
N GLY A 211 3.51 -8.67 -17.82
CA GLY A 211 4.39 -7.83 -17.00
C GLY A 211 3.77 -6.54 -16.47
N VAL A 212 2.50 -6.27 -16.75
CA VAL A 212 1.77 -5.08 -16.26
C VAL A 212 0.82 -5.43 -15.11
N LEU A 213 0.92 -4.71 -13.99
CA LEU A 213 0.00 -4.86 -12.86
C LEU A 213 -1.32 -4.10 -13.12
N PRO A 214 -2.44 -4.54 -12.53
CA PRO A 214 -3.70 -3.81 -12.66
C PRO A 214 -3.60 -2.48 -11.91
N GLY A 215 -3.62 -1.38 -12.65
CA GLY A 215 -3.49 -0.01 -12.17
C GLY A 215 -4.60 0.44 -11.22
N LYS A 216 -4.41 1.62 -10.63
CA LYS A 216 -5.42 2.32 -9.81
C LYS A 216 -5.95 3.52 -10.60
N THR A 217 -6.90 4.24 -10.02
CA THR A 217 -7.52 5.40 -10.68
C THR A 217 -7.77 6.50 -9.65
N PHE A 218 -7.28 7.70 -9.92
CA PHE A 218 -7.77 8.92 -9.27
C PHE A 218 -9.15 9.26 -9.80
N ILE A 219 -10.06 9.65 -8.92
CA ILE A 219 -11.45 9.93 -9.28
C ILE A 219 -11.81 11.32 -8.82
N ASP A 220 -12.33 12.15 -9.72
CA ASP A 220 -13.04 13.36 -9.34
C ASP A 220 -14.50 13.00 -9.02
N VAL A 221 -14.79 12.73 -7.74
CA VAL A 221 -16.13 12.33 -7.31
C VAL A 221 -17.14 13.47 -7.44
N SER A 222 -16.68 14.71 -7.46
CA SER A 222 -17.54 15.88 -7.71
C SER A 222 -18.04 15.93 -9.16
N SER A 223 -17.27 15.35 -10.08
CA SER A 223 -17.59 15.26 -11.51
C SER A 223 -18.49 14.07 -11.87
N ILE A 224 -18.81 13.18 -10.92
CA ILE A 224 -19.74 12.07 -11.14
C ILE A 224 -21.18 12.60 -11.07
N PRO A 225 -22.00 12.48 -12.12
CA PRO A 225 -23.42 12.86 -12.05
C PRO A 225 -24.19 11.99 -11.04
N ASP A 226 -25.14 12.57 -10.31
CA ASP A 226 -25.97 11.81 -9.36
C ASP A 226 -26.71 10.65 -10.05
N SER A 227 -27.14 10.87 -11.30
CA SER A 227 -27.76 9.85 -12.15
C SER A 227 -26.84 8.69 -12.55
N GLU A 228 -25.54 8.79 -12.27
CA GLU A 228 -24.52 7.79 -12.59
C GLU A 228 -24.01 7.07 -11.33
N MET A 229 -24.42 7.48 -10.12
CA MET A 229 -23.99 6.89 -8.85
C MET A 229 -24.36 5.40 -8.73
N TRP A 230 -25.46 4.96 -9.34
CA TRP A 230 -25.83 3.54 -9.38
C TRP A 230 -24.85 2.66 -10.18
N ARG A 231 -23.96 3.27 -11.00
CA ARG A 231 -22.92 2.56 -11.76
C ARG A 231 -21.63 2.36 -10.99
N LEU A 232 -21.56 2.76 -9.72
CA LEU A 232 -20.45 2.41 -8.85
C LEU A 232 -20.42 0.89 -8.67
N ILE A 233 -19.41 0.24 -9.25
CA ILE A 233 -19.25 -1.23 -9.14
C ILE A 233 -18.28 -1.62 -8.02
N GLY A 234 -17.60 -0.62 -7.45
CA GLY A 234 -16.66 -0.80 -6.35
C GLY A 234 -15.37 -1.53 -6.72
N ASP A 235 -15.05 -1.65 -8.01
CA ASP A 235 -13.75 -2.18 -8.44
C ASP A 235 -12.68 -1.09 -8.21
N PRO A 236 -11.65 -1.31 -7.39
CA PRO A 236 -10.62 -0.29 -7.14
C PRO A 236 -9.83 0.07 -8.41
N HIS A 237 -9.83 -0.79 -9.43
CA HIS A 237 -9.17 -0.55 -10.71
C HIS A 237 -10.08 0.18 -11.70
N ARG A 238 -11.40 -0.06 -11.61
CA ARG A 238 -12.45 0.55 -12.46
C ARG A 238 -13.70 0.88 -11.64
N PRO A 239 -13.66 1.94 -10.81
CA PRO A 239 -14.69 2.17 -9.81
C PRO A 239 -16.06 2.50 -10.40
N ILE A 240 -16.05 3.07 -11.60
CA ILE A 240 -17.25 3.42 -12.37
C ILE A 240 -17.09 2.84 -13.78
N ASP A 241 -17.81 1.75 -14.07
CA ASP A 241 -17.61 0.98 -15.31
C ASP A 241 -17.63 1.85 -16.58
N LYS A 242 -18.72 2.63 -16.76
CA LYS A 242 -19.01 3.41 -17.97
C LYS A 242 -18.48 4.85 -17.97
N LEU A 243 -18.02 5.36 -16.83
CA LEU A 243 -17.37 6.67 -16.78
C LEU A 243 -15.86 6.54 -16.86
N CYS A 244 -15.26 5.53 -16.22
CA CYS A 244 -13.84 5.22 -16.36
C CYS A 244 -13.63 4.21 -17.52
N LYS A 245 -14.05 4.61 -18.73
CA LYS A 245 -14.12 3.77 -19.94
C LYS A 245 -12.78 3.46 -20.60
N GLY A 246 -11.67 4.00 -20.08
CA GLY A 246 -10.31 3.64 -20.49
C GLY A 246 -10.04 2.14 -20.54
N GLY A 247 -10.82 1.31 -19.82
CA GLY A 247 -11.06 -0.13 -20.08
C GLY A 247 -9.88 -1.06 -19.80
N ASN A 248 -8.68 -0.63 -20.13
CA ASN A 248 -7.44 -1.26 -19.82
C ASN A 248 -7.02 -0.88 -18.40
N VAL A 249 -7.19 -1.80 -17.46
CA VAL A 249 -6.54 -1.69 -16.13
C VAL A 249 -5.06 -2.04 -16.20
N TRP A 250 -4.60 -2.59 -17.32
CA TRP A 250 -3.24 -3.05 -17.56
C TRP A 250 -2.46 -1.98 -18.32
N LEU A 251 -2.42 -0.77 -17.76
CA LEU A 251 -1.64 0.35 -18.31
C LEU A 251 -0.22 0.31 -17.75
N ASN A 252 0.75 0.46 -18.64
CA ASN A 252 2.15 0.49 -18.27
C ASN A 252 2.58 1.91 -17.84
N THR A 253 3.84 2.05 -17.46
CA THR A 253 4.43 3.35 -17.06
C THR A 253 4.72 4.27 -18.25
N ASN A 254 4.59 3.83 -19.50
CA ASN A 254 4.66 4.70 -20.68
C ASN A 254 3.31 5.31 -21.07
N GLU A 255 2.22 4.90 -20.42
CA GLU A 255 0.85 5.34 -20.73
C GLU A 255 0.23 6.28 -19.69
N THR A 256 0.88 6.48 -18.53
CA THR A 256 0.24 7.14 -17.38
C THR A 256 1.12 8.22 -16.75
N MET A 257 0.49 9.33 -16.34
CA MET A 257 1.17 10.44 -15.65
C MET A 257 1.56 10.12 -14.21
N PHE A 258 0.86 9.16 -13.59
CA PHE A 258 1.07 8.76 -12.21
C PHE A 258 1.41 7.27 -12.14
N VAL A 259 2.31 6.95 -11.22
CA VAL A 259 2.72 5.58 -10.93
C VAL A 259 2.51 5.34 -9.43
N ALA A 260 1.95 4.20 -9.07
CA ALA A 260 1.91 3.71 -7.70
C ALA A 260 2.96 2.61 -7.53
N ASP A 261 3.95 2.89 -6.69
CA ASP A 261 4.96 1.91 -6.32
C ASP A 261 4.36 0.99 -5.26
N HIS A 262 4.23 -0.30 -5.59
CA HIS A 262 3.61 -1.31 -4.76
C HIS A 262 4.69 -2.13 -4.04
N ILE A 263 4.77 -1.95 -2.73
CA ILE A 263 5.86 -2.44 -1.90
C ILE A 263 5.55 -3.85 -1.41
N LEU A 264 6.41 -4.81 -1.79
CA LEU A 264 6.31 -6.16 -1.27
C LEU A 264 6.58 -6.19 0.23
N GLY A 265 7.74 -5.75 0.70
CA GLY A 265 8.12 -5.79 2.12
C GLY A 265 8.77 -7.10 2.55
N THR A 266 8.83 -7.34 3.86
CA THR A 266 9.52 -8.50 4.45
C THR A 266 8.62 -9.75 4.54
N LEU A 267 9.25 -10.93 4.60
CA LEU A 267 8.53 -12.16 4.90
C LEU A 267 7.85 -12.10 6.27
N GLU A 268 8.46 -11.41 7.24
CA GLU A 268 7.89 -11.21 8.58
C GLU A 268 6.56 -10.42 8.51
N SER A 269 6.50 -9.35 7.71
CA SER A 269 5.24 -8.62 7.50
C SER A 269 4.20 -9.43 6.71
N TYR A 270 4.60 -10.49 6.01
CA TYR A 270 3.65 -11.41 5.35
C TYR A 270 3.18 -12.54 6.28
N SER A 271 4.03 -12.96 7.21
CA SER A 271 3.83 -14.13 8.06
C SER A 271 3.02 -13.86 9.32
N LEU A 272 3.04 -12.65 9.91
CA LEU A 272 2.22 -12.38 11.11
C LEU A 272 0.71 -12.20 10.78
N ARG A 273 0.31 -12.33 9.51
CA ARG A 273 -1.09 -12.33 9.08
C ARG A 273 -1.72 -13.70 9.38
N ASP A 274 -2.51 -13.73 10.44
CA ASP A 274 -3.35 -14.89 10.78
C ASP A 274 -4.66 -14.85 9.99
N ASP A 275 -4.56 -15.21 8.72
CA ASP A 275 -5.73 -15.58 7.93
C ASP A 275 -5.43 -16.86 7.16
N SER A 276 -6.47 -17.50 6.61
CA SER A 276 -6.33 -18.76 5.87
C SER A 276 -5.61 -18.65 4.53
N ARG A 277 -5.10 -17.48 4.14
CA ARG A 277 -4.20 -17.28 2.99
C ARG A 277 -2.73 -17.27 3.40
N PHE A 278 -2.38 -17.68 4.63
CA PHE A 278 -0.99 -17.68 5.10
C PHE A 278 -0.04 -18.39 4.12
N PHE A 279 -0.35 -19.64 3.73
CA PHE A 279 0.49 -20.39 2.81
C PHE A 279 0.56 -19.73 1.42
N ASP A 280 -0.57 -19.34 0.85
CA ASP A 280 -0.62 -18.67 -0.46
C ASP A 280 0.18 -17.36 -0.46
N ARG A 281 0.11 -16.58 0.63
CA ARG A 281 0.89 -15.35 0.79
C ARG A 281 2.37 -15.60 0.90
N VAL A 282 2.79 -16.55 1.73
CA VAL A 282 4.21 -16.87 1.90
C VAL A 282 4.77 -17.37 0.57
N LEU A 283 4.03 -18.21 -0.15
CA LEU A 283 4.41 -18.65 -1.49
C LEU A 283 4.47 -17.47 -2.47
N THR A 284 3.44 -16.60 -2.48
CA THR A 284 3.41 -15.40 -3.32
C THR A 284 4.61 -14.48 -3.02
N TRP A 285 4.93 -14.26 -1.74
CA TRP A 285 6.10 -13.48 -1.33
C TRP A 285 7.39 -14.16 -1.80
N GLN A 286 7.54 -15.46 -1.58
CA GLN A 286 8.74 -16.20 -2.00
C GLN A 286 8.97 -16.13 -3.50
N GLN A 287 7.90 -16.18 -4.29
CA GLN A 287 7.97 -16.05 -5.74
C GLN A 287 8.24 -14.60 -6.16
N ARG A 288 7.72 -13.61 -5.41
CA ARG A 288 7.86 -12.19 -5.75
C ARG A 288 9.14 -11.51 -5.21
N LYS A 289 9.82 -12.09 -4.22
CA LYS A 289 10.97 -11.45 -3.57
C LYS A 289 12.11 -11.14 -4.56
N GLU A 290 12.21 -11.94 -5.62
CA GLU A 290 13.22 -11.83 -6.69
C GLU A 290 12.68 -11.14 -7.97
N VAL A 291 11.44 -10.63 -7.96
CA VAL A 291 10.87 -9.90 -9.10
C VAL A 291 11.77 -8.74 -9.49
N GLY A 292 12.16 -8.70 -10.77
CA GLY A 292 12.83 -7.56 -11.39
C GLY A 292 14.34 -7.51 -11.32
N GLY A 293 14.99 -8.37 -10.52
CA GLY A 293 16.42 -8.20 -10.26
C GLY A 293 16.75 -6.84 -9.64
N LEU A 294 18.03 -6.57 -9.40
CA LEU A 294 18.50 -5.30 -8.81
C LEU A 294 18.68 -4.18 -9.85
N THR A 295 18.01 -4.26 -11.01
CA THR A 295 18.40 -3.45 -12.19
C THR A 295 17.68 -2.12 -12.28
N ASP A 296 16.39 -2.06 -11.97
CA ASP A 296 15.58 -0.84 -12.10
C ASP A 296 15.39 -0.20 -10.72
N LEU A 297 16.12 0.90 -10.51
CA LEU A 297 16.15 1.63 -9.25
C LEU A 297 15.11 2.76 -9.23
N HIS A 298 14.27 2.75 -8.20
CA HIS A 298 13.23 3.74 -7.94
C HIS A 298 13.56 4.58 -6.70
N ASP A 299 14.17 5.74 -6.92
CA ASP A 299 14.57 6.68 -5.88
C ASP A 299 13.59 7.86 -5.73
N GLU A 300 12.57 7.93 -6.58
CA GLU A 300 11.72 9.10 -6.75
C GLU A 300 10.91 9.43 -5.52
N LEU A 301 10.56 8.44 -4.68
CA LEU A 301 9.76 8.65 -3.47
C LEU A 301 10.52 9.46 -2.42
N ARG A 302 11.79 9.14 -2.17
CA ARG A 302 12.58 9.57 -0.99
C ARG A 302 12.55 11.06 -0.63
N PRO A 303 12.53 12.01 -1.59
CA PRO A 303 12.49 13.44 -1.26
C PRO A 303 11.28 13.89 -0.42
N TRP A 304 10.20 13.09 -0.34
CA TRP A 304 8.99 13.45 0.40
C TRP A 304 9.26 13.75 1.89
N LEU A 305 10.20 13.02 2.51
CA LEU A 305 10.38 13.06 3.97
C LEU A 305 10.99 14.37 4.44
N SER A 306 11.97 14.91 3.71
CA SER A 306 12.54 16.23 4.04
C SER A 306 11.49 17.33 3.86
N GLY A 307 10.73 17.30 2.76
CA GLY A 307 9.63 18.23 2.53
C GLY A 307 8.54 18.17 3.62
N PHE A 308 8.22 16.97 4.09
CA PHE A 308 7.30 16.76 5.20
C PHE A 308 7.82 17.36 6.51
N ILE A 309 9.11 17.18 6.82
CA ILE A 309 9.76 17.77 8.00
C ILE A 309 9.76 19.30 7.91
N ASP A 310 10.07 19.87 6.76
CA ASP A 310 10.06 21.32 6.54
C ASP A 310 8.67 21.91 6.77
N THR A 311 7.62 21.18 6.36
CA THR A 311 6.22 21.63 6.47
C THR A 311 5.67 21.50 7.88
N MET A 312 5.93 20.38 8.55
CA MET A 312 5.35 20.07 9.86
C MET A 312 6.20 20.57 11.02
N GLY A 313 7.50 20.74 10.80
CA GLY A 313 8.50 20.95 11.84
C GLY A 313 8.90 19.64 12.51
N ILE A 314 10.17 19.53 12.87
CA ILE A 314 10.79 18.30 13.38
C ILE A 314 10.06 17.67 14.58
N GLY A 315 9.57 18.50 15.52
CA GLY A 315 8.87 18.02 16.71
C GLY A 315 7.57 17.31 16.37
N GLU A 316 6.81 17.88 15.45
CA GLU A 316 5.53 17.31 15.02
C GLU A 316 5.75 16.11 14.09
N SER A 317 6.75 16.16 13.21
CA SER A 317 7.14 15.01 12.40
C SER A 317 7.50 13.79 13.25
N ARG A 318 8.30 13.97 14.31
CA ARG A 318 8.62 12.88 15.26
C ARG A 318 7.38 12.32 15.94
N ARG A 319 6.42 13.18 16.33
CA ARG A 319 5.17 12.75 16.97
C ARG A 319 4.30 11.92 16.01
N LEU A 320 4.15 12.39 14.77
CA LEU A 320 3.32 11.72 13.75
C LEU A 320 3.95 10.41 13.28
N LEU A 321 5.27 10.39 13.10
CA LEU A 321 6.06 9.24 12.62
C LEU A 321 6.50 8.29 13.73
N ALA A 322 6.04 8.47 14.97
CA ALA A 322 6.44 7.62 16.09
C ALA A 322 6.10 6.13 15.81
N ASN A 323 7.11 5.25 15.92
CA ASN A 323 7.01 3.81 15.66
C ASN A 323 6.67 3.46 14.19
N VAL A 324 7.00 4.34 13.23
CA VAL A 324 6.90 4.01 11.79
C VAL A 324 7.66 2.71 11.48
N GLY A 325 7.12 1.87 10.61
CA GLY A 325 7.73 0.60 10.18
C GLY A 325 7.85 -0.48 11.25
N GLN A 326 7.66 -0.15 12.53
CA GLN A 326 7.77 -1.10 13.62
C GLN A 326 6.54 -2.01 13.64
N LEU A 327 6.77 -3.29 13.37
CA LEU A 327 5.76 -4.31 13.57
C LEU A 327 5.34 -4.27 15.04
N GLN A 328 4.06 -4.02 15.28
CA GLN A 328 3.52 -4.15 16.64
C GLN A 328 3.74 -5.60 17.05
N ALA A 329 4.70 -5.81 17.94
CA ALA A 329 4.95 -7.12 18.49
C ALA A 329 3.62 -7.59 19.07
N GLN A 330 3.01 -8.58 18.43
CA GLN A 330 2.11 -9.44 19.16
C GLN A 330 3.00 -10.01 20.25
N THR A 331 2.79 -9.57 21.49
CA THR A 331 3.27 -10.28 22.67
C THR A 331 2.53 -11.61 22.81
N HIS A 332 2.34 -12.34 21.71
CA HIS A 332 2.42 -13.77 21.78
C HIS A 332 3.91 -14.05 21.88
N ALA A 333 4.41 -14.09 23.12
CA ALA A 333 5.53 -14.97 23.39
C ALA A 333 5.16 -16.28 22.71
N LEU A 334 5.83 -16.62 21.60
CA LEU A 334 5.73 -17.96 21.02
C LEU A 334 5.87 -18.89 22.22
N PRO A 335 4.92 -19.80 22.46
CA PRO A 335 5.02 -20.68 23.61
C PRO A 335 6.41 -21.29 23.55
N ARG A 336 7.24 -20.98 24.56
CA ARG A 336 8.57 -21.57 24.67
C ARG A 336 8.32 -23.05 24.88
N CYS A 337 8.34 -23.81 23.79
CA CYS A 337 8.21 -25.25 23.84
C CYS A 337 9.50 -25.79 24.42
N SER A 338 9.50 -26.10 25.71
CA SER A 338 10.56 -26.90 26.32
C SER A 338 10.24 -28.37 26.08
N ILE A 339 11.13 -29.09 25.40
CA ILE A 339 11.10 -30.55 25.41
C ILE A 339 11.97 -31.00 26.60
N ASN A 340 11.34 -31.64 27.58
CA ASN A 340 12.05 -32.23 28.71
C ASN A 340 12.37 -33.70 28.39
N PHE A 341 13.63 -34.08 28.52
CA PHE A 341 14.08 -35.46 28.32
C PHE A 341 14.46 -36.09 29.65
N PHE A 342 13.83 -37.21 30.00
CA PHE A 342 14.22 -38.03 31.15
C PHE A 342 14.70 -39.39 30.65
N GLY A 343 15.97 -39.73 30.91
CA GLY A 343 16.56 -40.99 30.46
C GLY A 343 18.03 -41.12 30.86
N LEU A 344 18.57 -42.34 30.82
CA LEU A 344 19.96 -42.62 31.17
C LEU A 344 20.92 -41.92 30.18
N PRO A 345 22.02 -41.26 30.63
CA PRO A 345 22.90 -40.45 29.77
C PRO A 345 23.46 -41.18 28.54
N ARG A 346 23.59 -42.50 28.61
CA ARG A 346 24.20 -43.33 27.56
C ARG A 346 23.33 -43.50 26.32
N SER A 347 22.00 -43.36 26.42
CA SER A 347 21.07 -43.49 25.28
C SER A 347 20.76 -42.16 24.60
N PHE A 348 21.06 -41.02 25.24
CA PHE A 348 20.75 -39.72 24.66
C PHE A 348 21.57 -39.45 23.40
N LYS A 349 22.91 -39.62 23.49
CA LYS A 349 23.81 -39.34 22.35
C LYS A 349 23.64 -40.32 21.18
N SER A 350 23.32 -41.59 21.47
CA SER A 350 23.29 -42.67 20.47
C SER A 350 21.90 -42.94 19.87
N MET A 351 20.81 -42.62 20.57
CA MET A 351 19.44 -42.90 20.11
C MET A 351 18.58 -41.64 20.00
N ALA A 352 18.50 -40.85 21.08
CA ALA A 352 17.57 -39.72 21.13
C ALA A 352 18.03 -38.57 20.23
N LEU A 353 19.30 -38.15 20.36
CA LEU A 353 19.85 -37.00 19.65
C LEU A 353 19.81 -37.15 18.13
N PRO A 354 20.21 -38.29 17.52
CA PRO A 354 20.09 -38.47 16.06
C PRO A 354 18.63 -38.39 15.57
N SER A 355 17.68 -38.95 16.34
CA SER A 355 16.26 -38.91 15.99
C SER A 355 15.68 -37.49 16.11
N ILE A 356 16.04 -36.75 17.15
CA ILE A 356 15.65 -35.35 17.33
C ILE A 356 16.21 -34.49 16.20
N VAL A 357 17.49 -34.65 15.87
CA VAL A 357 18.11 -33.92 14.76
C VAL A 357 17.38 -34.24 13.45
N LYS A 358 17.15 -35.51 13.15
CA LYS A 358 16.53 -35.95 11.89
C LYS A 358 15.06 -35.56 11.75
N ASN A 359 14.27 -35.71 12.81
CA ASN A 359 12.81 -35.66 12.72
C ASN A 359 12.21 -34.37 13.30
N ILE A 360 12.98 -33.61 14.09
CA ILE A 360 12.51 -32.36 14.70
C ILE A 360 13.35 -31.18 14.22
N LEU A 361 14.68 -31.19 14.40
CA LEU A 361 15.50 -30.02 14.09
C LEU A 361 15.66 -29.79 12.58
N LEU A 362 16.05 -30.80 11.81
CA LEU A 362 16.25 -30.64 10.36
C LEU A 362 14.95 -30.29 9.59
N PRO A 363 13.79 -30.93 9.85
CA PRO A 363 12.55 -30.57 9.16
C PRO A 363 12.02 -29.19 9.53
N ASN A 364 12.36 -28.69 10.72
CA ASN A 364 11.97 -27.36 11.18
C ASN A 364 13.05 -26.29 10.95
N ALA A 365 14.28 -26.67 10.55
CA ALA A 365 15.36 -25.74 10.25
C ALA A 365 15.01 -24.76 9.12
N ARG A 366 14.06 -25.13 8.25
CA ARG A 366 13.51 -24.27 7.20
C ARG A 366 12.63 -23.12 7.70
N TYR A 367 12.31 -23.10 8.99
CA TYR A 367 11.49 -22.06 9.63
C TYR A 367 12.31 -21.11 10.51
N ASN A 368 13.64 -21.28 10.57
CA ASN A 368 14.57 -20.38 11.25
C ASN A 368 15.32 -19.49 10.26
#